data_AF-A0KQ84-F1
#
_entry.id   AF-A0KQ84-F1
#
_cell.length_a   1.000
_cell.length_b   1.000
_cell.length_c   1.000
_cell.angle_alpha   90.00
_cell.angle_beta   90.00
_cell.angle_gamma   90.00
#
_symmetry.space_group_name_H-M   'P 1'
#
loop_
_entity.id
_entity.type
_entity.pdbx_description
1 polymer ?
#
loop_
_entity_poly.entity_id
_entity_poly.type
_entity_poly.pdbx_seq_one_letter_code
_entity_poly.pdbx_strand_id
1 'polypeptide(L)'
;MKTTMYNSELNEFSRKFLVKSPGIPDPSPYEFIAHRRTIDASLFESFLIFDSISFKVHGENIPLVILLNNFGLKGVEALLEQNALEFTLWDQMLGYMVDDIAGVDPLTYGKYSSPAHSDPEESIKLGLDWMTKELKTSDKRNLIRKIRDVYSKPEHNLSSKAVSLSKSAYNSGKLNIYGLSPEMSMYSDLDLDGRMRLCQCAGEILEYSYLINNNMTSYSNFEFYKIFNSSNKKIHQAANLQNSFNELSKIENIPDLKRIFPHTPKPFDKLLKIRNKTSSKKFRTWLAECNNNKDGFEITKEYIEAIANSKGFFQTKTGRFTKNVAMSTVGAGVGLLIAGPAGAAGGAGVANLLEPAADFGLDMLDEFVLSGLMKGWTPKIFFDDLAKLEKSNQPVGSISRKA
;
A
#
# COMPACT_ATOMS: atom_id res chain seq x y z
N MET A 1 5.85 12.85 0.16
CA MET A 1 6.08 11.54 -0.51
C MET A 1 4.77 10.77 -0.51
N LYS A 2 4.34 10.21 -1.64
CA LYS A 2 3.09 9.43 -1.72
C LYS A 2 3.27 8.09 -1.00
N THR A 3 2.33 7.73 -0.13
CA THR A 3 2.31 6.44 0.57
C THR A 3 1.32 5.47 -0.08
N THR A 4 1.82 4.40 -0.69
CA THR A 4 0.99 3.34 -1.28
C THR A 4 1.07 2.09 -0.40
N MET A 5 -0.09 1.58 0.02
CA MET A 5 -0.19 0.28 0.67
C MET A 5 -0.58 -0.80 -0.35
N TYR A 6 0.16 -1.88 -0.37
CA TYR A 6 -0.15 -3.06 -1.16
C TYR A 6 -1.04 -4.01 -0.36
N ASN A 7 -2.17 -4.40 -0.95
CA ASN A 7 -3.15 -5.28 -0.33
C ASN A 7 -3.29 -6.58 -1.14
N SER A 8 -2.74 -7.67 -0.62
CA SER A 8 -2.98 -9.02 -1.15
C SER A 8 -4.22 -9.69 -0.54
N GLU A 9 -4.54 -9.34 0.70
CA GLU A 9 -5.59 -9.94 1.53
C GLU A 9 -6.97 -9.95 0.84
N LEU A 10 -7.32 -8.89 0.10
CA LEU A 10 -8.62 -8.80 -0.57
C LEU A 10 -8.77 -9.84 -1.69
N ASN A 11 -7.68 -10.12 -2.42
CA ASN A 11 -7.67 -11.16 -3.44
C ASN A 11 -7.63 -12.56 -2.81
N GLU A 12 -6.85 -12.76 -1.75
CA GLU A 12 -6.84 -14.03 -1.00
C GLU A 12 -8.22 -14.35 -0.43
N PHE A 13 -8.89 -13.36 0.18
CA PHE A 13 -10.28 -13.48 0.63
C PHE A 13 -11.20 -13.86 -0.52
N SER A 14 -11.10 -13.18 -1.67
CA SER A 14 -11.91 -13.46 -2.85
C SER A 14 -11.71 -14.88 -3.36
N ARG A 15 -10.46 -15.33 -3.47
CA ARG A 15 -10.11 -16.67 -3.95
C ARG A 15 -10.55 -17.75 -2.98
N LYS A 16 -10.42 -17.53 -1.67
CA LYS A 16 -10.84 -18.50 -0.64
C LYS A 16 -12.36 -18.68 -0.59
N PHE A 17 -13.12 -17.58 -0.64
CA PHE A 17 -14.55 -17.63 -0.32
C PHE A 17 -15.49 -17.54 -1.52
N LEU A 18 -15.04 -17.01 -2.66
CA LEU A 18 -15.89 -16.79 -3.83
C LEU A 18 -15.55 -17.76 -4.97
N VAL A 19 -14.29 -18.18 -5.08
CA VAL A 19 -13.86 -19.08 -6.16
C VAL A 19 -13.92 -20.53 -5.71
N LYS A 20 -14.75 -21.33 -6.39
CA LYS A 20 -14.83 -22.77 -6.15
C LYS A 20 -13.55 -23.46 -6.58
N SER A 21 -12.97 -24.23 -5.68
CA SER A 21 -11.76 -25.01 -5.92
C SER A 21 -12.06 -26.50 -5.86
N PRO A 22 -11.75 -27.29 -6.90
CA PRO A 22 -11.99 -28.73 -6.89
C PRO A 22 -11.28 -29.39 -5.70
N GLY A 23 -11.99 -30.23 -4.95
CA GLY A 23 -11.43 -30.98 -3.82
C GLY A 23 -11.23 -30.19 -2.53
N ILE A 24 -11.58 -28.89 -2.50
CA ILE A 24 -11.57 -28.09 -1.27
C ILE A 24 -13.01 -27.88 -0.82
N PRO A 25 -13.38 -28.21 0.43
CA PRO A 25 -14.71 -27.95 0.95
C PRO A 25 -15.05 -26.45 0.90
N ASP A 26 -16.30 -26.14 0.53
CA ASP A 26 -16.79 -24.76 0.54
C ASP A 26 -16.69 -24.18 1.98
N PRO A 27 -16.14 -22.98 2.15
CA PRO A 27 -15.99 -22.38 3.47
C PRO A 27 -17.34 -22.05 4.10
N SER A 28 -17.38 -22.03 5.43
CA SER A 28 -18.60 -21.78 6.18
C SER A 28 -19.14 -20.36 5.93
N PRO A 29 -20.47 -20.18 5.77
CA PRO A 29 -21.07 -18.85 5.70
C PRO A 29 -20.76 -17.95 6.91
N TYR A 30 -20.59 -18.55 8.09
CA TYR A 30 -20.21 -17.81 9.30
C TYR A 30 -18.77 -17.29 9.24
N GLU A 31 -17.85 -18.10 8.73
CA GLU A 31 -16.47 -17.69 8.49
C GLU A 31 -16.41 -16.58 7.46
N PHE A 32 -17.17 -16.70 6.37
CA PHE A 32 -17.27 -15.63 5.37
C PHE A 32 -17.69 -14.29 6.00
N ILE A 33 -18.76 -14.29 6.80
CA ILE A 33 -19.26 -13.06 7.44
C ILE A 33 -18.23 -12.46 8.41
N ALA A 34 -17.57 -13.31 9.22
CA ALA A 34 -16.57 -12.87 10.19
C ALA A 34 -15.32 -12.29 9.50
N HIS A 35 -14.79 -12.99 8.50
CA HIS A 35 -13.66 -12.51 7.70
C HIS A 35 -14.03 -11.25 6.92
N ARG A 36 -15.25 -11.19 6.37
CA ARG A 36 -15.72 -10.02 5.63
C ARG A 36 -15.69 -8.75 6.47
N ARG A 37 -16.18 -8.82 7.71
CA ARG A 37 -16.16 -7.66 8.64
C ARG A 37 -14.73 -7.20 8.93
N THR A 38 -13.81 -8.15 9.09
CA THR A 38 -12.39 -7.86 9.34
C THR A 38 -11.74 -7.17 8.13
N ILE A 39 -12.00 -7.68 6.92
CA ILE A 39 -11.55 -7.08 5.66
C ILE A 39 -12.11 -5.66 5.51
N ASP A 40 -13.41 -5.47 5.72
CA ASP A 40 -14.04 -4.15 5.55
C ASP A 40 -13.50 -3.12 6.55
N ALA A 41 -13.26 -3.52 7.81
CA ALA A 41 -12.61 -2.66 8.81
C ALA A 41 -11.16 -2.33 8.44
N SER A 42 -10.40 -3.31 7.91
CA SER A 42 -9.03 -3.12 7.42
C SER A 42 -8.98 -2.15 6.23
N LEU A 43 -9.90 -2.30 5.28
CA LEU A 43 -10.04 -1.37 4.14
C LEU A 43 -10.36 0.04 4.61
N PHE A 44 -11.31 0.19 5.53
CA PHE A 44 -11.69 1.49 6.08
C PHE A 44 -10.49 2.22 6.71
N GLU A 45 -9.74 1.52 7.56
CA GLU A 45 -8.53 2.07 8.19
C GLU A 45 -7.47 2.42 7.14
N SER A 46 -7.18 1.50 6.22
CA SER A 46 -6.14 1.68 5.22
C SER A 46 -6.40 2.87 4.31
N PHE A 47 -7.64 3.06 3.87
CA PHE A 47 -8.03 4.22 3.07
C PHE A 47 -8.04 5.54 3.87
N LEU A 48 -7.92 5.53 5.20
CA LEU A 48 -7.76 6.76 5.98
C LEU A 48 -6.29 7.08 6.22
N ILE A 49 -5.43 6.06 6.35
CA ILE A 49 -4.01 6.19 6.69
C ILE A 49 -3.11 6.40 5.46
N PHE A 50 -3.39 5.74 4.32
CA PHE A 50 -2.50 5.75 3.15
C PHE A 50 -3.00 6.68 2.03
N ASP A 51 -2.10 7.18 1.18
CA ASP A 51 -2.45 8.02 0.02
C ASP A 51 -3.02 7.22 -1.15
N SER A 52 -2.64 5.96 -1.31
CA SER A 52 -3.35 5.03 -2.19
C SER A 52 -3.24 3.59 -1.68
N ILE A 53 -4.12 2.73 -2.20
CA ILE A 53 -4.05 1.29 -1.99
C ILE A 53 -3.92 0.62 -3.36
N SER A 54 -2.90 -0.21 -3.52
CA SER A 54 -2.74 -1.10 -4.67
C SER A 54 -3.21 -2.50 -4.33
N PHE A 55 -4.26 -2.97 -5.01
CA PHE A 55 -4.81 -4.30 -4.79
C PHE A 55 -4.16 -5.33 -5.71
N LYS A 56 -3.63 -6.41 -5.14
CA LYS A 56 -3.23 -7.59 -5.91
C LYS A 56 -4.46 -8.14 -6.62
N VAL A 57 -4.35 -8.48 -7.90
CA VAL A 57 -5.39 -9.14 -8.69
C VAL A 57 -4.76 -10.33 -9.38
N HIS A 58 -5.21 -11.53 -9.06
CA HIS A 58 -4.77 -12.73 -9.77
C HIS A 58 -5.90 -13.18 -10.68
N GLY A 59 -5.79 -13.06 -12.00
CA GLY A 59 -6.88 -13.41 -12.92
C GLY A 59 -8.00 -12.37 -12.93
N GLU A 60 -9.23 -12.79 -12.65
CA GLU A 60 -10.40 -11.90 -12.60
C GLU A 60 -10.30 -10.85 -11.47
N ASN A 61 -10.68 -9.60 -11.76
CA ASN A 61 -10.70 -8.53 -10.75
C ASN A 61 -11.93 -8.60 -9.83
N ILE A 62 -12.03 -9.68 -9.07
CA ILE A 62 -13.01 -9.84 -7.99
C ILE A 62 -12.82 -8.79 -6.87
N PRO A 63 -11.58 -8.36 -6.51
CA PRO A 63 -11.39 -7.25 -5.58
C PRO A 63 -12.17 -5.98 -5.96
N LEU A 64 -12.23 -5.61 -7.24
CA LEU A 64 -13.03 -4.47 -7.72
C LEU A 64 -14.53 -4.65 -7.40
N VAL A 65 -15.08 -5.85 -7.57
CA VAL A 65 -16.49 -6.12 -7.25
C VAL A 65 -16.76 -5.92 -5.76
N ILE A 66 -15.85 -6.36 -4.91
CA ILE A 66 -15.93 -6.11 -3.47
C ILE A 66 -15.94 -4.62 -3.16
N LEU A 67 -15.08 -3.84 -3.82
CA LEU A 67 -15.05 -2.38 -3.66
C LEU A 67 -16.33 -1.72 -4.17
N LEU A 68 -16.87 -2.16 -5.32
CA LEU A 68 -18.15 -1.68 -5.85
C LEU A 68 -19.31 -1.99 -4.90
N ASN A 69 -19.31 -3.14 -4.22
CA ASN A 69 -20.32 -3.47 -3.22
C ASN A 69 -20.21 -2.58 -1.98
N ASN A 70 -19.00 -2.19 -1.58
CA ASN A 70 -18.76 -1.35 -0.41
C ASN A 70 -19.03 0.14 -0.65
N PHE A 71 -18.57 0.67 -1.80
CA PHE A 71 -18.58 2.10 -2.11
C PHE A 71 -19.65 2.50 -3.14
N GLY A 72 -20.21 1.55 -3.86
CA GLY A 72 -21.00 1.81 -5.07
C GLY A 72 -20.14 2.34 -6.23
N LEU A 73 -20.73 2.41 -7.42
CA LEU A 73 -20.05 2.91 -8.62
C LEU A 73 -19.47 4.32 -8.41
N LYS A 74 -20.30 5.25 -7.93
CA LYS A 74 -19.88 6.64 -7.69
C LYS A 74 -18.78 6.75 -6.63
N GLY A 75 -18.81 5.88 -5.63
CA GLY A 75 -17.78 5.88 -4.60
C GLY A 75 -16.44 5.36 -5.12
N VAL A 76 -16.44 4.33 -5.96
CA VAL A 76 -15.24 3.86 -6.65
C VAL A 76 -14.70 4.92 -7.61
N GLU A 77 -15.57 5.60 -8.37
CA GLU A 77 -15.15 6.73 -9.22
C GLU A 77 -14.55 7.87 -8.40
N ALA A 78 -15.12 8.20 -7.24
CA ALA A 78 -14.56 9.20 -6.34
C ALA A 78 -13.19 8.79 -5.76
N LEU A 79 -12.94 7.49 -5.53
CA LEU A 79 -11.62 7.00 -5.11
C LEU A 79 -10.59 7.15 -6.24
N LEU A 80 -10.99 6.89 -7.49
CA LEU A 80 -10.14 7.08 -8.66
C LEU A 80 -9.80 8.56 -8.86
N GLU A 81 -10.77 9.46 -8.75
CA GLU A 81 -10.55 10.92 -8.82
C GLU A 81 -9.63 11.43 -7.69
N GLN A 82 -9.62 10.74 -6.55
CA GLN A 82 -8.72 11.02 -5.43
C GLN A 82 -7.34 10.36 -5.57
N ASN A 83 -7.06 9.67 -6.69
CA ASN A 83 -5.86 8.84 -6.89
C ASN A 83 -5.62 7.83 -5.76
N ALA A 84 -6.70 7.35 -5.13
CA ALA A 84 -6.65 6.51 -3.94
C ALA A 84 -6.62 5.00 -4.24
N LEU A 85 -6.80 4.62 -5.50
CA LEU A 85 -7.03 3.24 -5.92
C LEU A 85 -6.09 2.87 -7.07
N GLU A 86 -5.36 1.78 -6.88
CA GLU A 86 -4.47 1.16 -7.85
C GLU A 86 -4.72 -0.36 -7.87
N PHE A 87 -4.34 -1.02 -8.96
CA PHE A 87 -4.38 -2.49 -9.05
C PHE A 87 -3.06 -3.02 -9.57
N THR A 88 -2.67 -4.19 -9.11
CA THR A 88 -1.53 -4.95 -9.63
C THR A 88 -2.04 -6.25 -10.24
N LEU A 89 -2.00 -6.36 -11.57
CA LEU A 89 -2.33 -7.61 -12.25
C LEU A 89 -1.17 -8.59 -12.09
N TRP A 90 -1.39 -9.58 -11.24
CA TRP A 90 -0.39 -10.55 -10.84
C TRP A 90 -0.35 -11.75 -11.79
N ASP A 91 0.66 -11.76 -12.65
CA ASP A 91 0.89 -12.79 -13.66
C ASP A 91 2.05 -13.74 -13.32
N GLN A 92 2.77 -13.50 -12.21
CA GLN A 92 3.95 -14.27 -11.85
C GLN A 92 3.56 -15.60 -11.19
N MET A 93 4.19 -16.69 -11.63
CA MET A 93 3.98 -18.04 -11.11
C MET A 93 5.27 -18.63 -10.56
N LEU A 94 5.17 -19.28 -9.41
CA LEU A 94 6.19 -20.14 -8.84
C LEU A 94 5.56 -21.51 -8.56
N GLY A 95 6.35 -22.56 -8.76
CA GLY A 95 5.95 -23.92 -8.47
C GLY A 95 7.11 -24.71 -7.91
N TYR A 96 6.81 -25.88 -7.39
CA TYR A 96 7.81 -26.86 -6.96
C TYR A 96 7.45 -28.23 -7.50
N MET A 97 8.45 -29.09 -7.66
CA MET A 97 8.23 -30.47 -8.10
C MET A 97 7.62 -31.30 -6.96
N VAL A 98 6.49 -31.94 -7.23
CA VAL A 98 5.84 -32.85 -6.28
C VAL A 98 6.63 -34.15 -6.20
N ASP A 99 6.92 -34.74 -7.36
CA ASP A 99 7.76 -35.92 -7.48
C ASP A 99 9.24 -35.55 -7.46
N ASP A 100 10.06 -36.44 -6.91
CA ASP A 100 11.51 -36.33 -6.98
C ASP A 100 12.00 -36.86 -8.33
N ILE A 101 12.56 -35.97 -9.15
CA ILE A 101 13.10 -36.30 -10.47
C ILE A 101 14.57 -35.88 -10.48
N ALA A 102 15.45 -36.87 -10.47
CA ALA A 102 16.90 -36.65 -10.46
C ALA A 102 17.35 -35.71 -11.58
N GLY A 103 18.10 -34.66 -11.21
CA GLY A 103 18.65 -33.67 -12.14
C GLY A 103 17.70 -32.54 -12.54
N VAL A 104 16.47 -32.51 -12.03
CA VAL A 104 15.52 -31.42 -12.25
C VAL A 104 15.57 -30.43 -11.09
N ASP A 105 15.53 -29.12 -11.37
CA ASP A 105 15.48 -28.12 -10.31
C ASP A 105 14.17 -28.28 -9.49
N PRO A 106 14.23 -28.31 -8.14
CA PRO A 106 13.08 -28.48 -7.26
C PRO A 106 12.06 -27.34 -7.37
N LEU A 107 12.49 -26.17 -7.84
CA LEU A 107 11.66 -25.00 -8.07
C LEU A 107 11.48 -24.77 -9.56
N THR A 108 10.27 -24.38 -9.93
CA THR A 108 9.91 -23.89 -11.26
C THR A 108 9.36 -22.48 -11.15
N TYR A 109 9.48 -21.74 -12.24
CA TYR A 109 8.88 -20.42 -12.37
C TYR A 109 8.23 -20.29 -13.73
N GLY A 110 7.27 -19.39 -13.81
CA GLY A 110 6.61 -19.08 -15.06
C GLY A 110 5.79 -17.81 -14.96
N LYS A 111 4.93 -17.65 -15.96
CA LYS A 111 4.03 -16.53 -16.08
C LYS A 111 2.70 -17.01 -16.66
N TYR A 112 1.61 -16.54 -16.08
CA TYR A 112 0.29 -16.75 -16.65
C TYR A 112 0.13 -15.88 -17.89
N SER A 113 -0.23 -16.50 -19.01
CA SER A 113 -0.43 -15.85 -20.30
C SER A 113 -1.89 -15.73 -20.71
N SER A 114 -2.83 -16.29 -19.93
CA SER A 114 -4.24 -16.18 -20.28
C SER A 114 -4.70 -14.73 -20.20
N PRO A 115 -5.70 -14.31 -21.00
CA PRO A 115 -6.18 -12.93 -21.02
C PRO A 115 -6.56 -12.40 -19.64
N ALA A 116 -7.20 -13.22 -18.80
CA ALA A 116 -7.54 -12.86 -17.42
C ALA A 116 -6.33 -12.43 -16.57
N HIS A 117 -5.13 -12.95 -16.85
CA HIS A 117 -3.91 -12.66 -16.08
C HIS A 117 -2.99 -11.66 -16.79
N SER A 118 -3.19 -11.42 -18.09
CA SER A 118 -2.27 -10.64 -18.92
C SER A 118 -2.89 -9.37 -19.50
N ASP A 119 -4.20 -9.23 -19.53
CA ASP A 119 -4.92 -8.05 -20.00
C ASP A 119 -5.75 -7.44 -18.86
N PRO A 120 -5.41 -6.22 -18.38
CA PRO A 120 -6.21 -5.51 -17.40
C PRO A 120 -7.67 -5.33 -17.81
N GLU A 121 -7.97 -5.03 -19.08
CA GLU A 121 -9.37 -4.85 -19.50
C GLU A 121 -10.16 -6.15 -19.36
N GLU A 122 -9.55 -7.27 -19.76
CA GLU A 122 -10.18 -8.58 -19.66
C GLU A 122 -10.33 -9.03 -18.20
N SER A 123 -9.29 -8.82 -17.38
CA SER A 123 -9.36 -9.03 -15.92
C SER A 123 -10.53 -8.27 -15.28
N ILE A 124 -10.74 -7.01 -15.66
CA ILE A 124 -11.85 -6.19 -15.17
C ILE A 124 -13.19 -6.72 -15.67
N LYS A 125 -13.33 -7.01 -16.96
CA LYS A 125 -14.59 -7.54 -17.54
C LYS A 125 -15.02 -8.81 -16.83
N LEU A 126 -14.11 -9.78 -16.74
CA LEU A 126 -14.36 -11.05 -16.06
C LEU A 126 -14.68 -10.84 -14.58
N GLY A 127 -13.98 -9.91 -13.92
CA GLY A 127 -14.30 -9.51 -12.55
C GLY A 127 -15.74 -9.00 -12.41
N LEU A 128 -16.18 -8.09 -13.28
CA LEU A 128 -17.51 -7.49 -13.22
C LEU A 128 -18.65 -8.49 -13.45
N ASP A 129 -18.38 -9.63 -14.09
CA ASP A 129 -19.36 -10.69 -14.29
C ASP A 129 -19.68 -11.44 -12.97
N TRP A 130 -18.90 -11.20 -11.90
CA TRP A 130 -19.20 -11.66 -10.53
C TRP A 130 -20.26 -10.83 -9.81
N MET A 131 -20.73 -9.72 -10.38
CA MET A 131 -21.76 -8.91 -9.74
C MET A 131 -23.14 -9.53 -9.89
N THR A 132 -23.86 -9.66 -8.77
CA THR A 132 -25.27 -10.11 -8.79
C THR A 132 -26.18 -9.15 -9.57
N LYS A 133 -25.88 -7.85 -9.51
CA LYS A 133 -26.59 -6.81 -10.27
C LYS A 133 -25.64 -6.17 -11.26
N GLU A 134 -25.90 -6.41 -12.54
CA GLU A 134 -25.09 -5.83 -13.61
C GLU A 134 -25.16 -4.29 -13.63
N LEU A 135 -24.04 -3.68 -13.99
CA LEU A 135 -23.98 -2.27 -14.32
C LEU A 135 -24.57 -2.02 -15.70
N LYS A 136 -25.08 -0.81 -15.92
CA LYS A 136 -25.47 -0.37 -17.26
C LYS A 136 -24.25 -0.44 -18.19
N THR A 137 -24.46 -0.76 -19.46
CA THR A 137 -23.38 -0.96 -20.44
C THR A 137 -22.47 0.28 -20.56
N SER A 138 -23.04 1.49 -20.51
CA SER A 138 -22.29 2.75 -20.51
C SER A 138 -21.36 2.85 -19.30
N ASP A 139 -21.88 2.53 -18.12
CA ASP A 139 -21.18 2.64 -16.85
C ASP A 139 -20.08 1.59 -16.76
N LYS A 140 -20.37 0.34 -17.19
CA LYS A 140 -19.39 -0.75 -17.31
C LYS A 140 -18.22 -0.33 -18.20
N ARG A 141 -18.48 0.20 -19.40
CA ARG A 141 -17.45 0.65 -20.34
C ARG A 141 -16.59 1.79 -19.78
N ASN A 142 -17.21 2.80 -19.18
CA ASN A 142 -16.46 3.93 -18.62
C ASN A 142 -15.62 3.49 -17.42
N LEU A 143 -16.17 2.63 -16.55
CA LEU A 143 -15.46 2.09 -15.40
C LEU A 143 -14.24 1.26 -15.84
N ILE A 144 -14.39 0.37 -16.82
CA ILE A 144 -13.27 -0.44 -17.36
C ILE A 144 -12.14 0.48 -17.82
N ARG A 145 -12.45 1.52 -18.60
CA ARG A 145 -11.43 2.46 -19.09
C ARG A 145 -10.71 3.15 -17.93
N LYS A 146 -11.45 3.71 -16.96
CA LYS A 146 -10.85 4.41 -15.82
C LYS A 146 -10.00 3.49 -14.94
N ILE A 147 -10.46 2.27 -14.71
CA ILE A 147 -9.76 1.29 -13.86
C ILE A 147 -8.50 0.77 -14.58
N ARG A 148 -8.57 0.47 -15.88
CA ARG A 148 -7.41 0.02 -16.67
C ARG A 148 -6.22 0.97 -16.54
N ASP A 149 -6.48 2.27 -16.52
CA ASP A 149 -5.43 3.29 -16.48
C ASP A 149 -4.69 3.34 -15.11
N VAL A 150 -5.23 2.69 -14.07
CA VAL A 150 -4.58 2.57 -12.74
C VAL A 150 -4.03 1.18 -12.44
N TYR A 151 -3.87 0.34 -13.48
CA TYR A 151 -3.22 -0.97 -13.35
C TYR A 151 -1.70 -0.89 -13.50
N SER A 152 -1.03 -1.72 -12.72
CA SER A 152 0.41 -2.02 -12.78
C SER A 152 0.60 -3.52 -13.01
N LYS A 153 1.79 -3.91 -13.49
CA LYS A 153 2.20 -5.31 -13.65
C LYS A 153 3.59 -5.52 -13.06
N PRO A 154 3.88 -6.69 -12.47
CA PRO A 154 5.24 -7.07 -12.11
C PRO A 154 6.18 -7.06 -13.33
N GLU A 155 7.47 -6.85 -13.06
CA GLU A 155 8.52 -7.01 -14.08
C GLU A 155 8.51 -8.42 -14.68
N HIS A 156 8.80 -8.51 -15.99
CA HIS A 156 8.69 -9.76 -16.74
C HIS A 156 9.47 -10.94 -16.14
N ASN A 157 10.66 -10.69 -15.59
CA ASN A 157 11.58 -11.73 -15.08
C ASN A 157 11.60 -11.85 -13.55
N LEU A 158 10.61 -11.30 -12.86
CA LEU A 158 10.62 -11.23 -11.40
C LEU A 158 10.59 -12.62 -10.75
N SER A 159 9.79 -13.56 -11.28
CA SER A 159 9.72 -14.95 -10.78
C SER A 159 11.05 -15.70 -10.94
N SER A 160 11.72 -15.56 -12.09
CA SER A 160 13.05 -16.13 -12.35
C SER A 160 14.10 -15.58 -11.37
N LYS A 161 14.12 -14.25 -11.16
CA LYS A 161 15.01 -13.61 -10.18
C LYS A 161 14.76 -14.17 -8.78
N ALA A 162 13.50 -14.32 -8.37
CA ALA A 162 13.15 -14.85 -7.06
C ALA A 162 13.65 -16.28 -6.82
N VAL A 163 13.51 -17.17 -7.82
CA VAL A 163 14.07 -18.54 -7.76
C VAL A 163 15.60 -18.52 -7.68
N SER A 164 16.26 -17.65 -8.45
CA SER A 164 17.73 -17.55 -8.39
C SER A 164 18.22 -17.08 -7.02
N LEU A 165 17.50 -16.14 -6.40
CA LEU A 165 17.82 -15.61 -5.08
C LEU A 165 17.53 -16.62 -3.98
N SER A 166 16.45 -17.39 -4.06
CA SER A 166 16.17 -18.45 -3.08
C SER A 166 17.22 -19.56 -3.15
N LYS A 167 17.62 -19.99 -4.35
CA LYS A 167 18.72 -20.95 -4.55
C LYS A 167 20.04 -20.43 -3.98
N SER A 168 20.36 -19.16 -4.22
CA SER A 168 21.55 -18.52 -3.61
C SER A 168 21.47 -18.45 -2.08
N ALA A 169 20.29 -18.12 -1.53
CA ALA A 169 20.07 -18.06 -0.09
C ALA A 169 20.23 -19.44 0.56
N TYR A 170 19.71 -20.49 -0.07
CA TYR A 170 19.90 -21.88 0.34
C TYR A 170 21.37 -22.27 0.35
N ASN A 171 22.07 -22.13 -0.78
CA ASN A 171 23.49 -22.52 -0.92
C ASN A 171 24.42 -21.77 0.03
N SER A 172 24.06 -20.54 0.42
CA SER A 172 24.84 -19.72 1.36
C SER A 172 24.52 -20.01 2.84
N GLY A 173 23.64 -20.96 3.15
CA GLY A 173 23.23 -21.31 4.51
C GLY A 173 22.34 -20.26 5.21
N LYS A 174 21.87 -19.23 4.48
CA LYS A 174 21.00 -18.19 5.06
C LYS A 174 19.62 -18.71 5.46
N LEU A 175 19.21 -19.86 4.91
CA LEU A 175 17.93 -20.49 5.20
C LEU A 175 18.00 -21.57 6.29
N ASN A 176 19.17 -21.77 6.92
CA ASN A 176 19.36 -22.77 7.99
C ASN A 176 18.38 -22.58 9.15
N ILE A 177 18.10 -21.32 9.50
CA ILE A 177 17.15 -20.95 10.56
C ILE A 177 15.69 -21.35 10.25
N TYR A 178 15.40 -21.70 9.00
CA TYR A 178 14.10 -22.14 8.51
C TYR A 178 14.06 -23.65 8.22
N GLY A 179 15.09 -24.40 8.65
CA GLY A 179 15.21 -25.83 8.42
C GLY A 179 15.71 -26.22 7.03
N LEU A 180 16.15 -25.24 6.22
CA LEU A 180 16.66 -25.47 4.87
C LEU A 180 18.18 -25.28 4.88
N SER A 181 18.92 -26.38 5.09
CA SER A 181 20.38 -26.36 5.19
C SER A 181 21.06 -27.17 4.07
N PRO A 182 22.05 -26.60 3.36
CA PRO A 182 22.85 -27.34 2.38
C PRO A 182 23.75 -28.40 3.04
N GLU A 183 23.90 -28.38 4.36
CA GLU A 183 24.63 -29.42 5.12
C GLU A 183 23.76 -30.67 5.37
N MET A 184 22.43 -30.52 5.31
CA MET A 184 21.49 -31.62 5.56
C MET A 184 21.10 -32.35 4.28
N SER A 185 20.87 -31.62 3.19
CA SER A 185 20.55 -32.18 1.88
C SER A 185 21.12 -31.29 0.77
N MET A 186 21.30 -31.84 -0.43
CA MET A 186 21.59 -31.01 -1.59
C MET A 186 20.32 -30.30 -2.03
N TYR A 187 20.47 -29.14 -2.68
CA TYR A 187 19.34 -28.37 -3.21
C TYR A 187 18.42 -29.22 -4.12
N SER A 188 18.99 -30.06 -4.98
CA SER A 188 18.24 -30.96 -5.88
C SER A 188 17.48 -32.05 -5.14
N ASP A 189 17.93 -32.43 -3.95
CA ASP A 189 17.52 -33.64 -3.25
C ASP A 189 16.64 -33.30 -2.03
N LEU A 190 16.04 -32.10 -2.04
CA LEU A 190 15.09 -31.67 -1.03
C LEU A 190 13.84 -32.57 -1.07
N ASP A 191 13.38 -33.00 0.10
CA ASP A 191 12.11 -33.68 0.25
C ASP A 191 10.93 -32.74 -0.05
N LEU A 192 9.71 -33.28 -0.07
CA LEU A 192 8.52 -32.51 -0.43
C LEU A 192 8.32 -31.28 0.49
N ASP A 193 8.52 -31.44 1.81
CA ASP A 193 8.40 -30.33 2.76
C ASP A 193 9.47 -29.26 2.52
N GLY A 194 10.73 -29.67 2.29
CA GLY A 194 11.82 -28.78 1.92
C GLY A 194 11.55 -28.02 0.63
N ARG A 195 11.03 -28.68 -0.41
CA ARG A 195 10.65 -28.06 -1.69
C ARG A 195 9.50 -27.05 -1.50
N MET A 196 8.49 -27.41 -0.71
CA MET A 196 7.38 -26.51 -0.36
C MET A 196 7.87 -25.25 0.37
N ARG A 197 8.65 -25.41 1.44
CA ARG A 197 9.22 -24.28 2.20
C ARG A 197 10.10 -23.39 1.35
N LEU A 198 10.94 -24.00 0.50
CA LEU A 198 11.81 -23.25 -0.41
C LEU A 198 10.98 -22.47 -1.45
N CYS A 199 9.88 -23.04 -1.95
CA CYS A 199 8.96 -22.35 -2.84
C CYS A 199 8.26 -21.17 -2.14
N GLN A 200 7.87 -21.34 -0.87
CA GLN A 200 7.33 -20.26 -0.05
C GLN A 200 8.36 -19.12 0.13
N CYS A 201 9.61 -19.45 0.43
CA CYS A 201 10.70 -18.47 0.49
C CYS A 201 10.87 -17.72 -0.82
N ALA A 202 10.83 -18.41 -1.97
CA ALA A 202 10.89 -17.77 -3.27
C ALA A 202 9.67 -16.86 -3.52
N GLY A 203 8.47 -17.28 -3.10
CA GLY A 203 7.26 -16.46 -3.17
C GLY A 203 7.36 -15.16 -2.38
N GLU A 204 7.89 -15.24 -1.16
CA GLU A 204 8.12 -14.05 -0.34
C GLU A 204 9.19 -13.14 -0.93
N ILE A 205 10.31 -13.67 -1.44
CA ILE A 205 11.32 -12.87 -2.15
C ILE A 205 10.72 -12.16 -3.36
N LEU A 206 9.86 -12.83 -4.12
CA LEU A 206 9.20 -12.29 -5.30
C LEU A 206 8.30 -11.10 -4.90
N GLU A 207 7.41 -11.30 -3.93
CA GLU A 207 6.50 -10.25 -3.45
C GLU A 207 7.29 -9.09 -2.83
N TYR A 208 8.29 -9.39 -2.00
CA TYR A 208 9.16 -8.40 -1.39
C TYR A 208 9.90 -7.53 -2.43
N SER A 209 10.44 -8.16 -3.47
CA SER A 209 11.13 -7.47 -4.56
C SER A 209 10.17 -6.56 -5.34
N TYR A 210 8.94 -7.03 -5.58
CA TYR A 210 7.90 -6.23 -6.20
C TYR A 210 7.59 -4.96 -5.39
N LEU A 211 7.40 -5.11 -4.07
CA LEU A 211 7.06 -4.00 -3.18
C LEU A 211 8.17 -2.94 -3.15
N ILE A 212 9.44 -3.36 -3.07
CA ILE A 212 10.58 -2.43 -3.08
C ILE A 212 10.63 -1.66 -4.40
N ASN A 213 10.57 -2.38 -5.53
CA ASN A 213 10.70 -1.75 -6.85
C ASN A 213 9.59 -0.72 -7.12
N ASN A 214 8.43 -0.88 -6.48
CA ASN A 214 7.29 0.02 -6.63
C ASN A 214 7.09 0.99 -5.44
N ASN A 215 8.05 1.07 -4.51
CA ASN A 215 7.96 1.90 -3.30
C ASN A 215 6.67 1.69 -2.48
N MET A 216 6.19 0.45 -2.41
CA MET A 216 4.98 0.07 -1.70
C MET A 216 5.29 -0.47 -0.30
N THR A 217 4.32 -0.33 0.59
CA THR A 217 4.35 -0.86 1.96
C THR A 217 3.28 -1.94 2.12
N SER A 218 3.41 -2.88 3.05
CA SER A 218 2.40 -3.93 3.25
C SER A 218 2.24 -4.31 4.73
N TYR A 219 1.05 -4.78 5.08
CA TYR A 219 0.80 -5.48 6.35
C TYR A 219 1.19 -6.96 6.32
N SER A 220 1.57 -7.50 5.16
CA SER A 220 1.99 -8.90 5.00
C SER A 220 3.08 -9.26 6.02
N ASN A 221 2.88 -10.37 6.73
CA ASN A 221 3.87 -10.95 7.63
C ASN A 221 4.71 -11.96 6.85
N PHE A 222 5.93 -11.57 6.47
CA PHE A 222 6.86 -12.44 5.75
C PHE A 222 7.52 -13.42 6.72
N GLU A 223 7.32 -14.73 6.56
CA GLU A 223 7.94 -15.75 7.41
C GLU A 223 9.48 -15.70 7.28
N PHE A 224 9.95 -15.47 6.05
CA PHE A 224 11.36 -15.39 5.72
C PHE A 224 11.97 -14.00 5.98
N TYR A 225 11.33 -13.13 6.78
CA TYR A 225 11.76 -11.73 6.95
C TYR A 225 13.24 -11.56 7.35
N LYS A 226 13.84 -12.51 8.08
CA LYS A 226 15.24 -12.40 8.54
C LYS A 226 16.25 -12.38 7.40
N ILE A 227 15.91 -12.91 6.21
CA ILE A 227 16.79 -12.78 5.04
C ILE A 227 16.86 -11.35 4.49
N PHE A 228 15.93 -10.47 4.90
CA PHE A 228 15.80 -9.09 4.40
C PHE A 228 16.26 -8.02 5.40
N ASN A 229 17.09 -8.40 6.39
CA ASN A 229 17.38 -7.66 7.64
C ASN A 229 17.85 -6.18 7.51
N SER A 230 18.17 -5.65 6.32
CA SER A 230 18.46 -4.23 6.09
C SER A 230 17.37 -3.46 5.33
N SER A 231 16.52 -4.14 4.55
CA SER A 231 15.48 -3.52 3.71
C SER A 231 14.09 -3.57 4.35
N ASN A 232 13.89 -4.42 5.38
CA ASN A 232 12.61 -4.65 6.07
C ASN A 232 11.92 -3.41 6.61
N LYS A 233 12.68 -2.38 7.02
CA LYS A 233 12.10 -1.18 7.62
C LYS A 233 11.11 -0.49 6.68
N LYS A 234 11.33 -0.53 5.36
CA LYS A 234 10.49 0.16 4.36
C LYS A 234 9.15 -0.54 4.13
N ILE A 235 9.15 -1.87 3.98
CA ILE A 235 7.90 -2.61 3.71
C ILE A 235 7.00 -2.67 4.94
N HIS A 236 7.57 -2.83 6.14
CA HIS A 236 6.84 -2.79 7.40
C HIS A 236 6.45 -1.36 7.85
N GLN A 237 6.69 -0.32 7.04
CA GLN A 237 6.24 1.04 7.34
C GLN A 237 4.72 1.11 7.52
N ALA A 238 3.95 0.24 6.85
CA ALA A 238 2.50 0.18 7.04
C ALA A 238 2.13 -0.09 8.50
N ALA A 239 2.73 -1.11 9.12
CA ALA A 239 2.54 -1.42 10.53
C ALA A 239 3.02 -0.27 11.45
N ASN A 240 4.14 0.37 11.11
CA ASN A 240 4.65 1.50 11.88
C ASN A 240 3.74 2.74 11.79
N LEU A 241 3.15 3.02 10.61
CA LEU A 241 2.16 4.09 10.42
C LEU A 241 0.90 3.82 11.22
N GLN A 242 0.41 2.58 11.19
CA GLN A 242 -0.72 2.16 12.00
C GLN A 242 -0.44 2.28 13.49
N ASN A 243 0.71 1.81 13.97
CA ASN A 243 1.11 1.92 15.37
C ASN A 243 1.24 3.39 15.79
N SER A 244 1.86 4.22 14.96
CA SER A 244 1.98 5.66 15.16
C SER A 244 0.59 6.30 15.29
N PHE A 245 -0.34 5.99 14.38
CA PHE A 245 -1.71 6.47 14.47
C PHE A 245 -2.42 6.02 15.75
N ASN A 246 -2.25 4.75 16.15
CA ASN A 246 -2.87 4.19 17.36
C ASN A 246 -2.37 4.86 18.64
N GLU A 247 -1.06 5.17 18.73
CA GLU A 247 -0.50 5.92 19.85
C GLU A 247 -1.09 7.33 19.94
N LEU A 248 -1.23 8.03 18.81
CA LEU A 248 -1.85 9.36 18.78
C LEU A 248 -3.34 9.32 19.12
N SER A 249 -4.06 8.28 18.67
CA SER A 249 -5.47 8.09 18.99
C SER A 249 -5.71 7.94 20.49
N LYS A 250 -4.80 7.25 21.19
CA LYS A 250 -4.86 7.13 22.66
C LYS A 250 -4.72 8.50 23.34
N ILE A 251 -3.87 9.39 22.83
CA ILE A 251 -3.66 10.74 23.37
C ILE A 251 -4.93 11.59 23.23
N GLU A 252 -5.58 11.53 22.06
CA GLU A 252 -6.84 12.26 21.81
C GLU A 252 -8.07 11.54 22.36
N ASN A 253 -7.88 10.39 23.04
CA ASN A 253 -8.94 9.56 23.60
C ASN A 253 -9.99 9.13 22.56
N ILE A 254 -9.52 8.76 21.36
CA ILE A 254 -10.33 8.27 20.24
C ILE A 254 -10.04 6.77 20.05
N PRO A 255 -11.06 5.90 19.86
CA PRO A 255 -10.84 4.48 19.58
C PRO A 255 -10.06 4.27 18.27
N ASP A 256 -9.39 3.13 18.12
CA ASP A 256 -8.74 2.79 16.85
C ASP A 256 -9.75 2.74 15.68
N LEU A 257 -9.26 2.94 14.44
CA LEU A 257 -10.15 3.06 13.26
C LEU A 257 -10.94 1.77 12.99
N LYS A 258 -10.37 0.60 13.32
CA LYS A 258 -11.04 -0.70 13.22
C LYS A 258 -12.21 -0.82 14.19
N ARG A 259 -12.12 -0.23 15.38
CA ARG A 259 -13.20 -0.16 16.38
C ARG A 259 -14.24 0.91 16.04
N ILE A 260 -13.84 2.01 15.40
CA ILE A 260 -14.79 3.04 14.93
C ILE A 260 -15.68 2.51 13.80
N PHE A 261 -15.14 1.64 12.93
CA PHE A 261 -15.85 1.08 11.78
C PHE A 261 -17.24 0.51 12.10
N PRO A 262 -17.42 -0.47 13.02
CA PRO A 262 -18.73 -1.06 13.30
C PRO A 262 -19.74 -0.08 13.89
N HIS A 263 -19.30 1.00 14.52
CA HIS A 263 -20.15 2.02 15.13
C HIS A 263 -20.47 3.18 14.18
N THR A 264 -19.94 3.14 12.96
CA THR A 264 -20.11 4.21 11.98
C THR A 264 -21.21 3.86 10.98
N PRO A 265 -22.33 4.59 10.92
CA PRO A 265 -23.36 4.36 9.91
C PRO A 265 -22.83 4.76 8.53
N LYS A 266 -22.99 3.86 7.55
CA LYS A 266 -22.47 4.00 6.18
C LYS A 266 -20.98 4.40 6.18
N PRO A 267 -20.10 3.53 6.70
CA PRO A 267 -18.71 3.87 6.96
C PRO A 267 -17.98 4.28 5.68
N PHE A 268 -18.21 3.59 4.57
CA PHE A 268 -17.58 3.88 3.29
C PHE A 268 -18.03 5.21 2.65
N ASP A 269 -19.30 5.60 2.78
CA ASP A 269 -19.77 6.93 2.33
C ASP A 269 -19.10 8.06 3.11
N LYS A 270 -19.00 7.89 4.45
CA LYS A 270 -18.33 8.86 5.32
C LYS A 270 -16.84 8.91 5.02
N LEU A 271 -16.20 7.77 4.80
CA LEU A 271 -14.79 7.64 4.45
C LEU A 271 -14.42 8.51 3.24
N LEU A 272 -15.20 8.45 2.16
CA LEU A 272 -14.94 9.25 0.95
C LEU A 272 -14.90 10.75 1.26
N LYS A 273 -15.80 11.22 2.12
CA LYS A 273 -15.87 12.63 2.53
C LYS A 273 -14.69 13.03 3.39
N ILE A 274 -14.37 12.23 4.41
CA ILE A 274 -13.28 12.51 5.36
C ILE A 274 -11.95 12.49 4.62
N ARG A 275 -11.70 11.44 3.83
CA ARG A 275 -10.46 11.23 3.10
C ARG A 275 -10.10 12.40 2.20
N ASN A 276 -11.11 12.98 1.55
CA ASN A 276 -10.93 14.10 0.62
C ASN A 276 -10.74 15.45 1.31
N LYS A 277 -11.01 15.57 2.63
CA LYS A 277 -10.74 16.81 3.36
C LYS A 277 -9.25 17.15 3.30
N THR A 278 -8.96 18.43 3.12
CA THR A 278 -7.60 18.95 3.13
C THR A 278 -6.88 18.62 4.44
N SER A 279 -7.59 18.60 5.58
CA SER A 279 -7.07 18.18 6.88
C SER A 279 -6.55 16.74 6.86
N SER A 280 -7.31 15.80 6.30
CA SER A 280 -6.94 14.39 6.19
C SER A 280 -5.77 14.17 5.23
N LYS A 281 -5.73 14.88 4.10
CA LYS A 281 -4.59 14.83 3.17
C LYS A 281 -3.31 15.28 3.87
N LYS A 282 -3.35 16.43 4.56
CA LYS A 282 -2.23 16.96 5.34
C LYS A 282 -1.80 16.01 6.46
N PHE A 283 -2.76 15.39 7.15
CA PHE A 283 -2.48 14.44 8.22
C PHE A 283 -1.70 13.21 7.73
N ARG A 284 -2.11 12.61 6.60
CA ARG A 284 -1.38 11.46 6.03
C ARG A 284 0.04 11.82 5.64
N THR A 285 0.24 12.98 4.98
CA THR A 285 1.57 13.47 4.63
C THR A 285 2.43 13.67 5.86
N TRP A 286 1.90 14.32 6.89
CA TRP A 286 2.57 14.54 8.17
C TRP A 286 2.98 13.22 8.85
N LEU A 287 2.03 12.27 8.95
CA LEU A 287 2.25 10.98 9.57
C LEU A 287 3.34 10.16 8.85
N ALA A 288 3.33 10.19 7.51
CA ALA A 288 4.34 9.56 6.67
C ALA A 288 5.75 10.13 6.89
N GLU A 289 5.87 11.45 7.05
CA GLU A 289 7.15 12.14 7.26
C GLU A 289 7.75 11.86 8.63
N CYS A 290 6.92 11.85 9.69
CA CYS A 290 7.39 11.51 11.04
C CYS A 290 7.90 10.06 11.10
N ASN A 291 7.21 9.13 10.45
CA ASN A 291 7.55 7.71 10.49
C ASN A 291 8.82 7.35 9.69
N ASN A 292 9.19 8.16 8.71
CA ASN A 292 10.45 8.01 7.98
C ASN A 292 11.67 8.48 8.80
N ASN A 293 11.47 9.27 9.86
CA ASN A 293 12.53 10.03 10.49
C ASN A 293 13.06 9.51 11.83
N LYS A 294 12.42 8.55 12.56
CA LYS A 294 13.02 7.84 13.73
C LYS A 294 12.07 6.86 14.45
N ASP A 295 12.63 6.10 15.42
CA ASP A 295 11.95 5.13 16.30
C ASP A 295 10.72 5.73 17.02
N GLY A 296 9.66 4.93 17.18
CA GLY A 296 8.29 5.35 17.55
C GLY A 296 8.09 6.12 18.87
N PHE A 297 9.14 6.39 19.65
CA PHE A 297 9.10 7.31 20.79
C PHE A 297 9.10 8.79 20.36
N GLU A 298 9.42 9.11 19.10
CA GLU A 298 9.44 10.50 18.63
C GLU A 298 8.09 11.01 18.10
N ILE A 299 7.14 10.14 17.70
CA ILE A 299 5.87 10.59 17.08
C ILE A 299 5.00 11.42 18.04
N THR A 300 4.90 11.00 19.30
CA THR A 300 4.13 11.73 20.33
C THR A 300 4.73 13.10 20.62
N LYS A 301 6.06 13.20 20.60
CA LYS A 301 6.78 14.46 20.77
C LYS A 301 6.56 15.39 19.58
N GLU A 302 6.72 14.88 18.36
CA GLU A 302 6.44 15.63 17.12
C GLU A 302 4.98 16.09 17.07
N TYR A 303 4.03 15.28 17.55
CA TYR A 303 2.62 15.66 17.66
C TYR A 303 2.39 16.82 18.64
N ILE A 304 2.95 16.74 19.85
CA ILE A 304 2.84 17.80 20.87
C ILE A 304 3.52 19.08 20.36
N GLU A 305 4.69 18.98 19.73
CA GLU A 305 5.41 20.12 19.16
C GLU A 305 4.64 20.77 17.99
N ALA A 306 3.97 19.96 17.15
CA ALA A 306 3.13 20.45 16.05
C ALA A 306 1.85 21.16 16.55
N ILE A 307 1.35 20.80 17.74
CA ILE A 307 0.23 21.51 18.39
C ILE A 307 0.72 22.78 19.09
N ALA A 308 1.84 22.71 19.80
CA ALA A 308 2.36 23.81 20.63
C ALA A 308 2.93 24.97 19.81
N ASN A 309 3.54 24.67 18.65
CA ASN A 309 4.07 25.70 17.75
C ASN A 309 3.01 26.14 16.74
N SER A 310 2.28 27.21 17.06
CA SER A 310 1.29 27.86 16.18
C SER A 310 1.86 28.42 14.87
N LYS A 311 3.18 28.36 14.67
CA LYS A 311 3.86 28.63 13.40
C LYS A 311 4.01 27.30 12.66
N GLY A 312 3.19 27.11 11.62
CA GLY A 312 2.90 25.84 10.95
C GLY A 312 4.09 24.90 10.72
N PHE A 313 3.77 23.60 10.75
CA PHE A 313 4.61 22.41 10.58
C PHE A 313 5.87 22.58 9.70
N PHE A 314 5.82 23.33 8.59
CA PHE A 314 6.98 23.56 7.71
C PHE A 314 8.10 24.45 8.29
N GLN A 315 7.90 25.07 9.45
CA GLN A 315 8.95 25.83 10.13
C GLN A 315 9.73 25.02 11.17
N THR A 316 9.27 23.80 11.51
CA THR A 316 9.99 22.89 12.43
C THR A 316 11.18 22.22 11.72
N LYS A 317 12.12 21.65 12.48
CA LYS A 317 13.34 21.01 11.92
C LYS A 317 13.01 19.90 10.91
N THR A 318 11.90 19.19 11.12
CA THR A 318 11.36 18.13 10.24
C THR A 318 10.80 18.72 8.94
N GLY A 319 10.04 19.81 9.02
CA GLY A 319 9.52 20.54 7.85
C GLY A 319 10.59 21.26 7.00
N ARG A 320 11.74 21.62 7.61
CA ARG A 320 12.91 22.12 6.87
C ARG A 320 13.58 21.04 6.00
N PHE A 321 13.42 19.76 6.32
CA PHE A 321 13.96 18.66 5.52
C PHE A 321 13.21 18.53 4.19
N THR A 322 11.90 18.81 4.17
CA THR A 322 11.07 18.85 2.95
C THR A 322 11.54 19.93 1.97
N LYS A 323 12.02 21.08 2.47
CA LYS A 323 12.62 22.14 1.64
C LYS A 323 13.86 21.65 0.88
N ASN A 324 14.65 20.76 1.48
CA ASN A 324 15.86 20.25 0.86
C ASN A 324 15.61 19.01 -0.01
N VAL A 325 14.66 18.14 0.35
CA VAL A 325 14.30 16.96 -0.47
C VAL A 325 13.52 17.35 -1.72
N ALA A 326 12.59 18.32 -1.64
CA ALA A 326 11.90 18.86 -2.81
C ALA A 326 12.91 19.46 -3.81
N MET A 327 13.90 20.22 -3.32
CA MET A 327 15.02 20.71 -4.15
C MET A 327 15.95 19.60 -4.68
N SER A 328 15.94 18.40 -4.08
CA SER A 328 16.76 17.27 -4.54
C SER A 328 16.08 16.42 -5.61
N THR A 329 14.75 16.34 -5.62
CA THR A 329 13.98 15.59 -6.65
C THR A 329 13.82 16.32 -7.98
N VAL A 330 13.95 17.66 -8.00
CA VAL A 330 14.02 18.43 -9.26
C VAL A 330 15.40 18.30 -9.93
N GLY A 331 16.42 17.79 -9.22
CA GLY A 331 17.79 17.63 -9.72
C GLY A 331 18.18 16.23 -10.21
N ALA A 332 17.23 15.32 -10.45
CA ALA A 332 17.52 13.98 -10.95
C ALA A 332 17.45 13.85 -12.49
N GLY A 333 17.11 14.93 -13.20
CA GLY A 333 17.20 15.03 -14.65
C GLY A 333 18.16 16.13 -15.05
N VAL A 334 19.32 15.75 -15.60
CA VAL A 334 20.47 16.59 -15.99
C VAL A 334 21.43 16.88 -14.81
N GLY A 335 22.46 16.05 -14.71
CA GLY A 335 23.47 16.14 -13.65
C GLY A 335 24.33 17.39 -13.72
N LEU A 336 24.82 17.81 -12.55
CA LEU A 336 26.23 18.07 -12.25
C LEU A 336 26.36 18.62 -10.81
N LEU A 337 27.28 17.98 -10.06
CA LEU A 337 28.05 18.55 -8.96
C LEU A 337 27.30 18.96 -7.69
N ILE A 338 27.17 17.99 -6.78
CA ILE A 338 27.36 18.25 -5.35
C ILE A 338 28.83 18.67 -5.17
N ALA A 339 29.11 19.93 -5.41
CA ALA A 339 30.29 20.58 -4.87
C ALA A 339 29.87 21.18 -3.52
N GLY A 340 30.37 20.60 -2.43
CA GLY A 340 30.38 21.32 -1.15
C GLY A 340 31.13 22.66 -1.29
N PRO A 341 31.24 23.46 -0.22
CA PRO A 341 31.86 24.80 -0.25
C PRO A 341 33.34 24.86 -0.67
N ALA A 342 33.94 23.78 -1.18
CA ALA A 342 35.32 23.70 -1.65
C ALA A 342 35.47 23.37 -3.16
N GLY A 343 34.40 23.27 -3.95
CA GLY A 343 34.47 22.84 -5.36
C GLY A 343 34.33 23.94 -6.42
N ALA A 344 34.49 25.21 -6.07
CA ALA A 344 34.36 26.34 -7.00
C ALA A 344 35.70 26.74 -7.65
N ALA A 345 36.32 25.82 -8.39
CA ALA A 345 37.40 26.14 -9.32
C ALA A 345 37.53 25.08 -10.41
N GLY A 346 37.04 25.38 -11.61
CA GLY A 346 37.20 24.52 -12.79
C GLY A 346 36.04 24.66 -13.76
N GLY A 347 36.12 25.68 -14.62
CA GLY A 347 35.08 25.98 -15.60
C GLY A 347 35.10 25.13 -16.87
N ALA A 348 34.23 25.56 -17.80
CA ALA A 348 34.09 25.20 -19.21
C ALA A 348 33.16 24.02 -19.54
N GLY A 349 31.94 24.36 -20.00
CA GLY A 349 30.98 23.44 -20.58
C GLY A 349 29.62 24.09 -20.83
N VAL A 350 29.59 25.13 -21.67
CA VAL A 350 28.38 25.83 -22.13
C VAL A 350 27.69 25.01 -23.22
N ALA A 351 26.35 25.15 -23.27
CA ALA A 351 25.48 25.12 -24.46
C ALA A 351 24.47 23.97 -24.54
N ASN A 352 23.21 24.37 -24.64
CA ASN A 352 22.00 23.64 -25.04
C ASN A 352 21.13 23.10 -23.90
N LEU A 353 20.32 23.98 -23.30
CA LEU A 353 18.96 23.67 -22.83
C LEU A 353 18.20 24.96 -22.42
N LEU A 354 17.95 25.81 -23.41
CA LEU A 354 16.81 26.75 -23.44
C LEU A 354 16.04 26.29 -24.69
N GLU A 355 14.76 25.96 -24.75
CA GLU A 355 13.55 26.11 -23.91
C GLU A 355 12.47 25.19 -24.56
N PRO A 356 11.25 24.92 -24.00
CA PRO A 356 10.35 25.92 -23.42
C PRO A 356 9.96 25.65 -21.96
N ALA A 357 10.25 26.65 -21.14
CA ALA A 357 9.91 26.79 -19.73
C ALA A 357 8.46 27.29 -19.56
N ALA A 358 7.48 26.51 -20.04
CA ALA A 358 6.06 26.81 -19.83
C ALA A 358 5.49 26.11 -18.57
N ASP A 359 6.04 24.95 -18.19
CA ASP A 359 5.52 24.16 -17.06
C ASP A 359 6.13 24.56 -15.71
N PHE A 360 7.25 25.30 -15.70
CA PHE A 360 7.90 25.78 -14.47
C PHE A 360 7.11 26.86 -13.72
N GLY A 361 6.14 27.51 -14.38
CA GLY A 361 5.33 28.58 -13.77
C GLY A 361 4.12 28.09 -12.96
N LEU A 362 3.59 26.90 -13.23
CA LEU A 362 2.39 26.37 -12.57
C LEU A 362 2.73 25.69 -11.23
N ASP A 363 3.84 24.94 -11.15
CA ASP A 363 4.27 24.26 -9.93
C ASP A 363 4.75 25.22 -8.83
N MET A 364 5.36 26.35 -9.19
CA MET A 364 5.73 27.41 -8.23
C MET A 364 4.52 28.18 -7.71
N LEU A 365 3.45 28.29 -8.51
CA LEU A 365 2.18 28.90 -8.10
C LEU A 365 1.45 28.00 -7.08
N ASP A 366 1.49 26.68 -7.27
CA ASP A 366 0.97 25.72 -6.29
C ASP A 366 1.76 25.79 -4.97
N GLU A 367 3.08 25.93 -5.01
CA GLU A 367 3.93 26.06 -3.82
C GLU A 367 3.68 27.37 -3.02
N PHE A 368 3.37 28.47 -3.70
CA PHE A 368 3.04 29.77 -3.08
C PHE A 368 1.61 29.79 -2.50
N VAL A 369 0.66 29.09 -3.13
CA VAL A 369 -0.72 28.93 -2.63
C VAL A 369 -0.77 27.92 -1.48
N LEU A 370 -0.01 26.81 -1.56
CA LEU A 370 0.10 25.80 -0.51
C LEU A 370 0.71 26.38 0.77
N SER A 371 1.79 27.16 0.68
CA SER A 371 2.42 27.80 1.85
C SER A 371 1.53 28.87 2.51
N GLY A 372 0.68 29.56 1.73
CA GLY A 372 -0.34 30.50 2.23
C GLY A 372 -1.52 29.82 2.95
N LEU A 373 -1.98 28.67 2.45
CA LEU A 373 -3.07 27.83 3.02
C LEU A 373 -2.62 26.94 4.19
N MET A 374 -1.35 26.98 4.59
CA MET A 374 -0.73 26.12 5.60
C MET A 374 -0.42 26.81 6.93
N LYS A 375 -0.66 28.12 7.08
CA LYS A 375 -0.61 28.78 8.40
C LYS A 375 -1.75 28.27 9.30
N GLY A 376 -1.40 27.67 10.44
CA GLY A 376 -2.35 27.30 11.50
C GLY A 376 -2.98 25.90 11.40
N TRP A 377 -2.54 25.04 10.48
CA TRP A 377 -2.96 23.63 10.48
C TRP A 377 -2.17 22.80 11.51
N THR A 378 -2.85 21.93 12.25
CA THR A 378 -2.27 20.96 13.20
C THR A 378 -2.85 19.57 12.98
N PRO A 379 -2.12 18.47 13.30
CA PRO A 379 -2.63 17.10 13.14
C PRO A 379 -3.89 16.83 13.98
N LYS A 380 -4.14 17.60 15.05
CA LYS A 380 -5.36 17.55 15.86
C LYS A 380 -6.64 17.78 15.06
N ILE A 381 -6.60 18.60 14.01
CA ILE A 381 -7.77 18.90 13.17
C ILE A 381 -8.35 17.63 12.53
N PHE A 382 -7.50 16.64 12.23
CA PHE A 382 -7.94 15.34 11.73
C PHE A 382 -8.67 14.52 12.80
N PHE A 383 -8.17 14.51 14.03
CA PHE A 383 -8.83 13.86 15.17
C PHE A 383 -10.15 14.53 15.54
N ASP A 384 -10.25 15.86 15.47
CA ASP A 384 -11.52 16.58 15.64
C ASP A 384 -12.54 16.18 14.56
N ASP A 385 -12.09 15.99 13.32
CA ASP A 385 -12.91 15.50 12.22
C ASP A 385 -13.40 14.06 12.47
N LEU A 386 -12.55 13.19 13.04
CA LEU A 386 -12.92 11.84 13.45
C LEU A 386 -13.90 11.81 14.62
N ALA A 387 -13.65 12.61 15.66
CA ALA A 387 -14.52 12.72 16.84
C ALA A 387 -15.92 13.24 16.49
N LYS A 388 -16.04 14.10 15.47
CA LYS A 388 -17.35 14.53 14.94
C LYS A 388 -18.12 13.36 14.32
N LEU A 389 -17.44 12.40 13.69
CA LEU A 389 -18.09 11.21 13.15
C LEU A 389 -18.63 10.34 14.27
N GLU A 390 -17.85 10.13 15.33
CA GLU A 390 -18.26 9.38 16.51
C GLU A 390 -19.44 10.06 17.23
N LYS A 391 -19.37 11.37 17.48
CA LYS A 391 -20.43 12.14 18.14
C LYS A 391 -21.71 12.24 17.31
N SER A 392 -21.61 12.27 15.97
CA SER A 392 -22.79 12.19 15.09
C SER A 392 -23.54 10.85 15.19
N ASN A 393 -22.97 9.86 15.88
CA ASN A 393 -23.54 8.54 16.08
C ASN A 393 -24.15 8.36 17.49
N GLN A 394 -24.07 9.34 18.39
CA GLN A 394 -24.84 9.30 19.64
C GLN A 394 -26.28 9.80 19.38
N PRO A 395 -27.32 9.06 19.80
CA PRO A 395 -28.69 9.54 19.67
C PRO A 395 -28.85 10.85 20.43
N VAL A 396 -29.39 11.87 19.77
CA VAL A 396 -29.81 13.13 20.38
C VAL A 396 -30.94 12.81 21.37
N GLY A 397 -30.60 12.59 22.64
CA GLY A 397 -31.62 12.29 23.65
C GLY A 397 -31.15 11.58 24.92
N SER A 398 -30.24 12.17 25.69
CA SER A 398 -30.23 11.96 27.14
C SER A 398 -29.99 13.29 27.83
N ILE A 399 -30.98 14.18 27.75
CA ILE A 399 -31.10 15.26 28.72
C ILE A 399 -31.37 14.57 30.06
N SER A 400 -30.36 14.60 30.92
CA SER A 400 -30.49 14.33 32.35
C SER A 400 -31.65 15.16 32.90
N ARG A 401 -32.79 14.51 33.18
CA ARG A 401 -33.73 15.04 34.16
C ARG A 401 -33.07 14.82 35.52
N LYS A 402 -32.54 15.89 36.09
CA LYS A 402 -32.32 15.99 37.52
C LYS A 402 -33.67 15.74 38.21
N ALA A 403 -33.70 14.75 39.10
CA ALA A 403 -34.57 14.74 40.26
C ALA A 403 -33.68 15.01 41.48
#